data_AF-A0A520HTQ2-F1
#
_entry.id   AF-A0A520HTQ2-F1
#
_cell.length_a   1.000
_cell.length_b   1.000
_cell.length_c   1.000
_cell.angle_alpha   90.00
_cell.angle_beta   90.00
_cell.angle_gamma   90.00
#
_symmetry.space_group_name_H-M   'P 1'
#
loop_
_entity.id
_entity.type
_entity.pdbx_description
1 polymer ?
#
loop_
_entity_poly.entity_id
_entity_poly.type
_entity_poly.pdbx_seq_one_letter_code
_entity_poly.pdbx_strand_id
1 'polypeptide(L)'
;WDKTWAFLKELDAGIEYYPTGTGATMKELGEGSRDIIVSTTGWDINPRALGIVPKEAKIATLAGFHWVVDAQYAAIPKGLDPERVAVLLDIISYLLMPAQQAFAYDDGYFYPGPAVKDVPLSMAPESSRKVIGEFGRPEYDALIASVPKEMPLDADKMVMAFRRWDEEIGAKKSK
;
A
#
# COMPACT_ATOMS: atom_id res chain seq x y z
N TRP A 1 -18.26 12.41 7.80
CA TRP A 1 -17.06 12.74 7.02
C TRP A 1 -16.66 14.21 7.08
N ASP A 2 -17.51 15.13 7.55
CA ASP A 2 -17.21 16.58 7.49
C ASP A 2 -15.91 16.97 8.17
N LYS A 3 -15.58 16.37 9.32
CA LYS A 3 -14.29 16.57 10.00
C LYS A 3 -13.09 16.17 9.13
N THR A 4 -13.18 15.03 8.44
CA THR A 4 -12.13 14.55 7.52
C THR A 4 -11.92 15.52 6.38
N TRP A 5 -13.00 15.99 5.74
CA TRP A 5 -12.90 16.92 4.61
C TRP A 5 -12.44 18.31 5.03
N ALA A 6 -12.85 18.79 6.20
CA ALA A 6 -12.34 20.04 6.76
C ALA A 6 -10.82 19.94 7.01
N PHE A 7 -10.36 18.84 7.61
CA PHE A 7 -8.94 18.59 7.82
C PHE A 7 -8.14 18.50 6.51
N LEU A 8 -8.66 17.80 5.49
CA LEU A 8 -8.01 17.71 4.19
C LEU A 8 -7.91 19.07 3.49
N LYS A 9 -8.93 19.94 3.61
CA LYS A 9 -8.88 21.32 3.09
C LYS A 9 -7.86 22.18 3.81
N GLU A 10 -7.76 22.03 5.13
CA GLU A 10 -6.76 22.73 5.93
C GLU A 10 -5.34 22.27 5.54
N LEU A 11 -5.13 20.96 5.41
CA LEU A 11 -3.86 20.38 4.98
C LEU A 11 -3.50 20.82 3.56
N ASP A 12 -4.48 20.84 2.65
CA ASP A 12 -4.28 21.29 1.28
C ASP A 12 -3.66 22.69 1.23
N ALA A 13 -4.05 23.62 2.11
CA ALA A 13 -3.46 24.97 2.12
C ALA A 13 -1.92 24.99 2.24
N GLY A 14 -1.32 23.95 2.82
CA GLY A 14 0.13 23.77 2.92
C GLY A 14 0.77 22.90 1.81
N ILE A 15 -0.02 22.37 0.88
CA ILE A 15 0.44 21.52 -0.23
C ILE A 15 0.56 22.35 -1.50
N GLU A 16 1.73 22.31 -2.13
CA GLU A 16 2.03 23.03 -3.38
C GLU A 16 1.37 22.33 -4.57
N TYR A 17 1.57 21.02 -4.69
CA TYR A 17 0.97 20.17 -5.70
C TYR A 17 0.91 18.70 -5.25
N TYR A 18 0.00 17.96 -5.87
CA TYR A 18 -0.10 16.51 -5.72
C TYR A 18 0.64 15.84 -6.89
N PRO A 19 1.65 14.98 -6.64
CA PRO A 19 2.30 14.22 -7.70
C PRO A 19 1.29 13.31 -8.41
N THR A 20 1.53 13.03 -9.69
CA THR A 20 0.63 12.23 -10.54
C THR A 20 0.61 10.74 -10.19
N GLY A 21 1.49 10.29 -9.29
CA GLY A 21 1.49 8.92 -8.78
C GLY A 21 2.58 8.66 -7.74
N THR A 22 2.48 7.52 -7.06
CA THR A 22 3.34 7.15 -5.93
C THR A 22 4.83 7.10 -6.28
N GLY A 23 5.18 6.66 -7.49
CA GLY A 23 6.57 6.63 -7.95
C GLY A 23 7.21 8.02 -8.02
N ALA A 24 6.45 9.04 -8.47
CA ALA A 24 6.91 10.42 -8.46
C ALA A 24 7.06 10.95 -7.04
N THR A 25 6.09 10.67 -6.16
CA THR A 25 6.16 11.01 -4.73
C THR A 25 7.41 10.46 -4.05
N MET A 26 7.78 9.21 -4.33
CA MET A 26 8.98 8.59 -3.76
C MET A 26 10.27 9.19 -4.29
N LYS A 27 10.33 9.50 -5.59
CA LYS A 27 11.48 10.18 -6.17
C LYS A 27 11.66 11.58 -5.56
N GLU A 28 10.58 12.33 -5.43
CA GLU A 28 10.60 13.67 -4.82
C GLU A 28 11.03 13.62 -3.34
N LEU A 29 10.60 12.61 -2.57
CA LEU A 29 11.12 12.36 -1.23
C LEU A 29 12.61 12.05 -1.27
N GLY A 30 13.04 11.16 -2.17
CA GLY A 30 14.42 10.69 -2.25
C GLY A 30 15.42 11.78 -2.66
N GLU A 31 15.03 12.68 -3.55
CA GLU A 31 15.85 13.81 -3.99
C GLU A 31 15.74 15.05 -3.08
N GLY A 32 14.90 14.98 -2.02
CA GLY A 32 14.76 16.04 -1.02
C GLY A 32 13.80 17.17 -1.41
N SER A 33 13.01 17.01 -2.47
CA SER A 33 11.93 17.96 -2.85
C SER A 33 10.71 17.86 -1.92
N ARG A 34 10.58 16.78 -1.14
CA ARG A 34 9.55 16.58 -0.12
C ARG A 34 10.19 16.18 1.20
N ASP A 35 9.81 16.84 2.29
CA ASP A 35 10.26 16.45 3.63
C ASP A 35 9.47 15.25 4.18
N ILE A 36 8.18 15.18 3.84
CA ILE A 36 7.23 14.20 4.40
C ILE A 36 6.25 13.75 3.32
N ILE A 37 5.93 12.46 3.31
CA ILE A 37 4.90 11.86 2.47
C ILE A 37 4.01 10.92 3.29
N VAL A 38 2.84 10.59 2.76
CA VAL A 38 2.06 9.44 3.21
C VAL A 38 2.52 8.22 2.43
N SER A 39 2.71 7.08 3.10
CA SER A 39 3.20 5.85 2.49
C SER A 39 2.51 4.61 3.05
N THR A 40 2.68 3.48 2.37
CA THR A 40 2.41 2.14 2.90
C THR A 40 3.73 1.44 3.25
N THR A 41 3.66 0.32 3.97
CA THR A 41 4.82 -0.49 4.36
C THR A 41 5.70 -0.85 3.16
N GLY A 42 5.09 -1.39 2.09
CA GLY A 42 5.80 -1.79 0.88
C GLY A 42 6.44 -0.63 0.13
N TRP A 43 5.72 0.48 0.03
CA TRP A 43 6.21 1.71 -0.59
C TRP A 43 7.29 2.43 0.26
N ASP A 44 7.44 2.13 1.55
CA ASP A 44 8.61 2.56 2.32
C ASP A 44 9.80 1.59 2.18
N ILE A 45 9.55 0.28 2.14
CA ILE A 45 10.64 -0.73 2.07
C ILE A 45 11.27 -0.77 0.68
N ASN A 46 10.45 -0.94 -0.37
CA ASN A 46 10.94 -1.24 -1.71
C ASN A 46 11.73 -0.08 -2.35
N PRO A 47 11.28 1.20 -2.32
CA PRO A 47 12.08 2.31 -2.82
C PRO A 47 13.41 2.52 -2.07
N ARG A 48 13.50 2.19 -0.78
CA ARG A 48 14.77 2.20 -0.05
C ARG A 48 15.68 1.06 -0.50
N ALA A 49 15.13 -0.13 -0.71
CA ALA A 49 15.88 -1.27 -1.24
C ALA A 49 16.42 -1.01 -2.67
N LEU A 50 15.67 -0.26 -3.47
CA LEU A 50 16.08 0.17 -4.83
C LEU A 50 17.01 1.39 -4.84
N GLY A 51 17.29 2.02 -3.69
CA GLY A 51 18.12 3.22 -3.60
C GLY A 51 17.46 4.50 -4.13
N ILE A 52 16.14 4.50 -4.33
CA ILE A 52 15.36 5.67 -4.74
C ILE A 52 15.20 6.61 -3.55
N VAL A 53 14.90 6.05 -2.37
CA VAL A 53 14.78 6.79 -1.11
C VAL A 53 15.97 6.42 -0.22
N PRO A 54 16.61 7.40 0.46
CA PRO A 54 17.72 7.11 1.37
C PRO A 54 17.35 6.14 2.50
N LYS A 55 18.31 5.31 2.91
CA LYS A 55 18.10 4.27 3.94
C LYS A 55 17.73 4.87 5.30
N GLU A 56 18.21 6.08 5.57
CA GLU A 56 18.01 6.85 6.80
C GLU A 56 16.62 7.50 6.92
N ALA A 57 15.81 7.50 5.86
CA ALA A 57 14.42 7.95 5.95
C ALA A 57 13.70 7.18 7.06
N LYS A 58 12.75 7.82 7.74
CA LYS A 58 12.03 7.26 8.89
C LYS A 58 10.53 7.33 8.68
N ILE A 59 9.84 6.51 9.46
CA ILE A 59 8.39 6.56 9.57
C ILE A 59 7.99 7.14 10.92
N ALA A 60 6.84 7.77 10.93
CA ALA A 60 6.14 8.20 12.12
C ALA A 60 4.64 7.96 11.90
N THR A 61 3.88 7.93 12.99
CA THR A 61 2.43 7.87 12.95
C THR A 61 1.85 9.14 13.56
N LEU A 62 0.65 9.52 13.12
CA LEU A 62 -0.12 10.58 13.76
C LEU A 62 -0.84 10.05 15.00
N ALA A 63 -1.12 10.92 15.97
CA ALA A 63 -1.93 10.54 17.13
C ALA A 63 -3.30 10.01 16.67
N GLY A 64 -3.70 8.84 17.18
CA GLY A 64 -4.94 8.18 16.76
C GLY A 64 -4.86 7.51 15.39
N PHE A 65 -3.65 7.20 14.90
CA PHE A 65 -3.45 6.43 13.67
C PHE A 65 -4.17 5.08 13.70
N HIS A 66 -4.86 4.75 12.61
CA HIS A 66 -5.44 3.45 12.31
C HIS A 66 -4.90 2.98 10.96
N TRP A 67 -4.68 1.68 10.80
CA TRP A 67 -4.38 1.10 9.50
C TRP A 67 -5.62 1.15 8.61
N VAL A 68 -5.48 1.60 7.37
CA VAL A 68 -6.44 1.27 6.31
C VAL A 68 -5.84 0.12 5.54
N VAL A 69 -6.46 -1.06 5.64
CA VAL A 69 -5.91 -2.27 4.99
C VAL A 69 -6.29 -2.27 3.52
N ASP A 70 -5.30 -2.51 2.67
CA ASP A 70 -5.48 -2.69 1.23
C ASP A 70 -5.12 -4.13 0.86
N ALA A 71 -5.81 -4.68 -0.14
CA ALA A 71 -5.65 -6.06 -0.57
C ALA A 71 -5.81 -6.17 -2.09
N GLN A 72 -5.06 -7.09 -2.68
CA GLN A 72 -5.22 -7.46 -4.09
C GLN A 72 -6.12 -8.69 -4.21
N TYR A 73 -7.04 -8.65 -5.18
CA TYR A 73 -8.01 -9.70 -5.41
C TYR A 73 -7.90 -10.25 -6.83
N ALA A 74 -7.99 -11.58 -6.96
CA ALA A 74 -8.24 -12.20 -8.25
C ALA A 74 -9.72 -12.06 -8.62
N ALA A 75 -10.01 -11.57 -9.82
CA ALA A 75 -11.37 -11.42 -10.33
C ALA A 75 -11.52 -12.14 -11.68
N ILE A 76 -12.60 -12.90 -11.83
CA ILE A 76 -12.96 -13.57 -13.10
C ILE A 76 -14.01 -12.70 -13.81
N PRO A 77 -13.75 -12.23 -15.04
CA PRO A 77 -14.74 -11.51 -15.84
C PRO A 77 -16.00 -12.35 -16.09
N LYS A 78 -17.16 -11.69 -16.08
CA LYS A 78 -18.44 -12.33 -16.45
C LYS A 78 -18.47 -12.64 -17.95
N GLY A 79 -19.22 -13.67 -18.33
CA GLY A 79 -19.48 -14.02 -19.74
C GLY A 79 -18.44 -14.93 -20.38
N LEU A 80 -17.48 -15.45 -19.62
CA LEU A 80 -16.57 -16.50 -20.08
C LEU A 80 -17.30 -17.84 -20.16
N ASP A 81 -16.89 -18.67 -21.13
CA ASP A 81 -17.36 -20.05 -21.24
C ASP A 81 -16.88 -20.91 -20.05
N PRO A 82 -17.60 -22.00 -19.72
CA PRO A 82 -17.29 -22.82 -18.55
C PRO A 82 -15.86 -23.40 -18.52
N GLU A 83 -15.31 -23.74 -19.68
CA GLU A 83 -13.95 -24.31 -19.76
C GLU A 83 -12.89 -23.29 -19.35
N ARG A 84 -13.01 -22.04 -19.83
CA ARG A 84 -12.12 -20.95 -19.38
C ARG A 84 -12.26 -20.64 -17.90
N VAL A 85 -13.49 -20.64 -17.38
CA VAL A 85 -13.73 -20.42 -15.94
C VAL A 85 -13.03 -21.50 -15.12
N ALA A 86 -13.10 -22.77 -15.53
CA ALA A 86 -12.42 -23.86 -14.83
C ALA A 86 -10.91 -23.64 -14.76
N VAL A 87 -10.26 -23.29 -15.88
CA VAL A 87 -8.81 -23.02 -15.91
C VAL A 87 -8.43 -21.83 -15.03
N LEU A 88 -9.23 -20.75 -15.02
CA LEU A 88 -8.97 -19.59 -14.16
C LEU A 88 -9.08 -19.95 -12.68
N LEU A 89 -10.04 -20.79 -12.30
CA LEU A 89 -10.17 -21.29 -10.94
C LEU A 89 -8.97 -22.14 -10.53
N ASP A 90 -8.45 -22.98 -11.42
CA ASP A 90 -7.24 -23.76 -11.17
C ASP A 90 -6.02 -22.85 -10.92
N ILE A 91 -5.86 -21.80 -11.72
CA ILE A 91 -4.78 -20.81 -11.52
C ILE A 91 -4.94 -20.09 -10.18
N ILE A 92 -6.14 -19.61 -9.85
CA ILE A 92 -6.40 -18.93 -8.56
C ILE A 92 -6.12 -19.87 -7.40
N SER A 93 -6.56 -21.12 -7.49
CA SER A 93 -6.30 -22.15 -6.48
C SER A 93 -4.80 -22.40 -6.30
N TYR A 94 -4.03 -22.47 -7.40
CA TYR A 94 -2.58 -22.60 -7.35
C TYR A 94 -1.92 -21.38 -6.69
N LEU A 95 -2.30 -20.16 -7.08
CA LEU A 95 -1.76 -18.92 -6.51
C LEU A 95 -2.03 -18.78 -5.00
N LEU A 96 -3.11 -19.39 -4.51
CA LEU A 96 -3.47 -19.40 -3.08
C LEU A 96 -2.79 -20.53 -2.28
N MET A 97 -1.95 -21.36 -2.90
CA MET A 97 -1.15 -22.33 -2.15
C MET A 97 -0.10 -21.61 -1.28
N PRO A 98 0.19 -22.07 -0.05
CA PRO A 98 1.18 -21.46 0.84
C PRO A 98 2.54 -21.18 0.19
N ALA A 99 3.03 -22.13 -0.63
CA ALA A 99 4.30 -21.99 -1.32
C ALA A 99 4.29 -20.85 -2.36
N GLN A 100 3.16 -20.63 -3.05
CA GLN A 100 3.03 -19.54 -4.02
C GLN A 100 2.84 -18.20 -3.31
N GLN A 101 2.05 -18.20 -2.24
CA GLN A 101 1.84 -17.02 -1.39
C GLN A 101 3.13 -16.54 -0.72
N ALA A 102 4.09 -17.42 -0.46
CA ALA A 102 5.40 -17.01 0.06
C ALA A 102 6.16 -16.07 -0.90
N PHE A 103 5.90 -16.14 -2.21
CA PHE A 103 6.48 -15.19 -3.18
C PHE A 103 5.83 -13.81 -3.09
N ALA A 104 4.62 -13.70 -2.52
CA ALA A 104 3.94 -12.41 -2.38
C ALA A 104 4.69 -11.46 -1.44
N TYR A 105 5.64 -11.91 -0.61
CA TYR A 105 6.52 -10.99 0.11
C TYR A 105 7.24 -10.00 -0.81
N ASP A 106 7.51 -10.39 -2.08
CA ASP A 106 7.92 -9.52 -3.19
C ASP A 106 8.95 -8.46 -2.82
N ASP A 107 10.06 -8.91 -2.25
CA ASP A 107 11.16 -8.04 -1.78
C ASP A 107 10.68 -6.87 -0.90
N GLY A 108 9.70 -7.17 -0.03
CA GLY A 108 9.09 -6.24 0.91
C GLY A 108 7.91 -5.44 0.37
N TYR A 109 7.59 -5.53 -0.92
CA TYR A 109 6.54 -4.71 -1.54
C TYR A 109 5.13 -5.00 -1.01
N PHE A 110 4.85 -6.24 -0.59
CA PHE A 110 3.59 -6.57 0.10
C PHE A 110 3.80 -6.93 1.58
N TYR A 111 4.79 -6.35 2.24
CA TYR A 111 4.92 -6.49 3.70
C TYR A 111 3.62 -6.03 4.40
N PRO A 112 3.04 -6.77 5.37
CA PRO A 112 3.62 -7.86 6.18
C PRO A 112 3.55 -9.27 5.58
N GLY A 113 3.04 -9.44 4.36
CA GLY A 113 3.07 -10.70 3.66
C GLY A 113 1.71 -11.10 3.07
N PRO A 114 1.57 -12.39 2.73
CA PRO A 114 0.47 -12.89 1.91
C PRO A 114 -0.90 -12.87 2.60
N ALA A 115 -1.94 -13.03 1.77
CA ALA A 115 -3.33 -13.14 2.22
C ALA A 115 -3.63 -14.48 2.91
N VAL A 116 -2.87 -15.53 2.61
CA VAL A 116 -3.04 -16.86 3.21
C VAL A 116 -2.35 -16.92 4.56
N LYS A 117 -3.08 -17.42 5.57
CA LYS A 117 -2.59 -17.59 6.93
C LYS A 117 -1.42 -18.56 6.99
N ASP A 118 -0.60 -18.41 8.03
CA ASP A 118 0.48 -19.34 8.38
C ASP A 118 1.55 -19.49 7.28
N VAL A 119 1.76 -18.43 6.48
CA VAL A 119 2.87 -18.30 5.54
C VAL A 119 3.86 -17.27 6.09
N PRO A 120 4.75 -17.66 7.02
CA PRO A 120 5.72 -16.73 7.63
C PRO A 120 6.80 -16.29 6.64
N LEU A 121 7.49 -15.20 6.97
CA LEU A 121 8.63 -14.67 6.20
C LEU A 121 9.73 -15.71 5.95
N SER A 122 9.90 -16.70 6.84
CA SER A 122 10.86 -17.78 6.65
C SER A 122 10.59 -18.63 5.41
N MET A 123 9.34 -18.70 4.93
CA MET A 123 8.97 -19.38 3.69
C MET A 123 9.27 -18.55 2.43
N ALA A 124 9.44 -17.24 2.56
CA ALA A 124 9.68 -16.34 1.43
C ALA A 124 11.00 -16.67 0.71
N PRO A 125 11.14 -16.29 -0.58
CA PRO A 125 12.42 -16.33 -1.29
C PRO A 125 13.54 -15.66 -0.50
N GLU A 126 14.77 -16.14 -0.68
CA GLU A 126 15.92 -15.61 0.05
C GLU A 126 16.14 -14.11 -0.21
N SER A 127 15.87 -13.64 -1.43
CA SER A 127 15.92 -12.20 -1.77
C SER A 127 15.01 -11.40 -0.86
N SER A 128 13.75 -11.82 -0.71
CA SER A 128 12.77 -11.07 0.06
C SER A 128 13.09 -11.10 1.55
N ARG A 129 13.60 -12.23 2.07
CA ARG A 129 14.09 -12.30 3.46
C ARG A 129 15.24 -11.34 3.71
N LYS A 130 16.19 -11.23 2.78
CA LYS A 130 17.33 -10.29 2.88
C LYS A 130 16.85 -8.85 2.83
N VAL A 131 16.01 -8.50 1.85
CA VAL A 131 15.49 -7.14 1.70
C VAL A 131 14.69 -6.72 2.92
N ILE A 132 13.79 -7.57 3.42
CA ILE A 132 13.00 -7.26 4.63
C ILE A 132 13.90 -7.22 5.87
N GLY A 133 14.91 -8.08 5.96
CA GLY A 133 15.88 -8.03 7.07
C GLY A 133 16.72 -6.75 7.10
N GLU A 134 17.07 -6.20 5.93
CA GLU A 134 17.90 -5.00 5.83
C GLU A 134 17.11 -3.68 5.81
N PHE A 135 15.96 -3.67 5.13
CA PHE A 135 15.15 -2.49 4.88
C PHE A 135 13.80 -2.51 5.60
N GLY A 136 13.38 -3.63 6.18
CA GLY A 136 12.21 -3.68 7.05
C GLY A 136 12.38 -2.82 8.30
N ARG A 137 11.30 -2.70 9.08
CA ARG A 137 11.25 -1.89 10.30
C ARG A 137 10.57 -2.67 11.42
N PRO A 138 11.22 -2.89 12.57
CA PRO A 138 10.58 -3.51 13.74
C PRO A 138 9.32 -2.76 14.19
N GLU A 139 9.26 -1.45 13.97
CA GLU A 139 8.10 -0.61 14.25
C GLU A 139 6.86 -1.09 13.50
N TYR A 140 7.00 -1.63 12.27
CA TYR A 140 5.84 -2.13 11.53
C TYR A 140 5.21 -3.34 12.21
N ASP A 141 6.00 -4.29 12.72
CA ASP A 141 5.43 -5.46 13.42
C ASP A 141 4.66 -5.03 14.66
N ALA A 142 5.24 -4.12 15.44
CA ALA A 142 4.58 -3.57 16.62
C ALA A 142 3.29 -2.82 16.25
N LEU A 143 3.32 -1.95 15.24
CA LEU A 143 2.16 -1.19 14.78
C LEU A 143 1.09 -2.10 14.18
N ILE A 144 1.47 -3.11 13.39
CA ILE A 144 0.53 -4.07 12.79
C ILE A 144 -0.12 -4.91 13.87
N ALA A 145 0.60 -5.31 14.92
CA ALA A 145 0.02 -6.08 16.02
C ALA A 145 -0.93 -5.26 16.90
N SER A 146 -0.63 -3.98 17.15
CA SER A 146 -1.28 -3.19 18.19
C SER A 146 -2.28 -2.14 17.70
N VAL A 147 -2.13 -1.63 16.48
CA VAL A 147 -2.98 -0.54 15.96
C VAL A 147 -4.25 -1.13 15.31
N PRO A 148 -5.43 -0.49 15.52
CA PRO A 148 -6.67 -0.88 14.85
C PRO A 148 -6.53 -0.90 13.33
N LYS A 149 -7.30 -1.80 12.70
CA LYS A 149 -7.32 -1.98 11.24
C LYS A 149 -8.74 -1.71 10.76
N GLU A 150 -8.86 -0.75 9.85
CA GLU A 150 -10.09 -0.37 9.19
C GLU A 150 -10.07 -0.91 7.76
N MET A 151 -11.22 -1.38 7.30
CA MET A 151 -11.40 -1.68 5.88
C MET A 151 -11.56 -0.36 5.09
N PRO A 152 -11.25 -0.35 3.78
CA PRO A 152 -11.59 0.76 2.91
C PRO A 152 -13.09 1.03 2.92
N LEU A 153 -13.49 2.24 2.52
CA LEU A 153 -14.90 2.59 2.32
C LEU A 153 -15.56 1.61 1.34
N ASP A 154 -16.85 1.34 1.54
CA ASP A 154 -17.68 0.65 0.54
C ASP A 154 -17.57 1.34 -0.83
N ALA A 155 -17.75 0.59 -1.92
CA ALA A 155 -17.47 1.08 -3.27
C ALA A 155 -18.23 2.38 -3.64
N ASP A 156 -19.50 2.49 -3.27
CA ASP A 156 -20.32 3.68 -3.52
C ASP A 156 -19.78 4.91 -2.77
N LYS A 157 -19.40 4.72 -1.50
CA LYS A 157 -18.78 5.72 -0.65
C LYS A 157 -17.40 6.12 -1.12
N MET A 158 -16.60 5.17 -1.60
CA MET A 158 -15.27 5.43 -2.14
C MET A 158 -15.35 6.29 -3.41
N VAL A 159 -16.27 5.98 -4.34
CA VAL A 159 -16.50 6.80 -5.54
C VAL A 159 -16.96 8.21 -5.17
N MET A 160 -17.84 8.36 -4.19
CA MET A 160 -18.22 9.70 -3.69
C MET A 160 -17.03 10.45 -3.09
N ALA A 161 -16.14 9.76 -2.37
CA ALA A 161 -14.95 10.37 -1.81
C ALA A 161 -13.96 10.81 -2.92
N PHE A 162 -13.73 10.00 -3.95
CA PHE A 162 -12.90 10.38 -5.09
C PHE A 162 -13.43 11.62 -5.80
N ARG A 163 -14.74 11.65 -6.11
CA ARG A 163 -15.35 12.83 -6.73
C ARG A 163 -15.16 14.09 -5.88
N ARG A 164 -15.39 13.97 -4.56
CA ARG A 164 -15.25 15.09 -3.65
C ARG A 164 -13.79 15.55 -3.50
N TRP A 165 -12.84 14.62 -3.53
CA TRP A 165 -11.41 14.94 -3.58
C TRP A 165 -11.08 15.77 -4.82
N ASP A 166 -11.54 15.33 -5.99
CA ASP A 166 -11.31 16.05 -7.24
C ASP A 166 -11.94 17.45 -7.20
N GLU A 167 -13.21 17.55 -6.77
CA GLU A 167 -13.94 18.82 -6.75
C GLU A 167 -13.41 19.84 -5.71
N GLU A 168 -13.00 19.36 -4.54
CA GLU A 168 -12.73 20.24 -3.38
C GLU A 168 -11.25 20.39 -3.03
N ILE A 169 -10.38 19.47 -3.47
CA ILE A 169 -8.97 19.39 -3.06
C ILE A 169 -8.03 19.33 -4.27
N GLY A 170 -8.01 18.20 -4.98
CA GLY A 170 -6.94 17.84 -5.93
C GLY A 170 -6.95 18.62 -7.25
N ALA A 171 -8.12 19.00 -7.78
CA ALA A 171 -8.21 19.51 -9.16
C ALA A 171 -7.50 20.84 -9.42
N LYS A 172 -7.10 21.60 -8.38
CA LYS A 172 -6.45 22.90 -8.53
C LYS A 172 -4.92 22.84 -8.41
N LYS A 173 -4.35 21.65 -8.19
CA LYS A 173 -2.96 21.47 -7.76
C LYS A 173 -2.23 20.31 -8.43
N SER A 174 -2.42 20.17 -9.74
CA SER A 174 -1.57 19.34 -10.59
C SER A 174 -0.40 20.16 -11.13
N LYS A 175 0.79 19.54 -11.21
CA LYS A 175 1.97 20.13 -11.87
C LYS A 175 1.86 20.06 -13.38
#